data_AF-A0A7S2NYA7-F1
#
_entry.id   AF-A0A7S2NYA7-F1
#
_cell.length_a   1.000
_cell.length_b   1.000
_cell.length_c   1.000
_cell.angle_alpha   90.00
_cell.angle_beta   90.00
_cell.angle_gamma   90.00
#
_symmetry.space_group_name_H-M   'P 1'
#
loop_
_entity.id
_entity.type
_entity.pdbx_description
1 polymer ?
#
loop_
_entity_poly.entity_id
_entity_poly.type
_entity_poly.pdbx_seq_one_letter_code
_entity_poly.pdbx_strand_id
1 'polypeptide(L)'
;SINDVIPTATSLTEIRFAQPYRLSHLDTKDWVDRNYTLEFSEDYTNAIRDVDTFNTVIELRIPEASELRGEIDKHVVDYLMKIRDGTGDIGLASRKNVTKYLSDDLNAIVANYDAVNNPEDQLLYQYQKSLGVFVDNANDKNLIGPEMRYTGWAIAALVVATSIGFAVWTFVNRTNRVVRASQPFILIMVCISAAIMSSTIVLVSVDDDWVSVEMCDWACMSTPWVYCTGFVLLFSALFSKTWRNKQILDNPDKFTRLKVPREDFAKQFVRL
;
A
#
# COMPACT_ATOMS: atom_id res chain seq x y z
N SER A 1 -20.45 22.73 18.91
CA SER A 1 -19.20 23.50 18.92
C SER A 1 -18.13 22.67 18.20
N ILE A 2 -17.07 23.25 17.62
CA ILE A 2 -16.03 22.44 16.92
C ILE A 2 -15.32 21.46 17.86
N ASN A 3 -15.45 21.70 19.18
CA ASN A 3 -15.00 20.83 20.26
C ASN A 3 -15.77 19.49 20.36
N ASP A 4 -16.87 19.30 19.62
CA ASP A 4 -17.68 18.06 19.59
C ASP A 4 -17.28 17.10 18.45
N VAL A 5 -16.21 17.42 17.71
CA VAL A 5 -15.76 16.68 16.52
C VAL A 5 -14.35 16.10 16.70
N ILE A 6 -13.57 16.61 17.65
CA ILE A 6 -12.19 16.20 17.87
C ILE A 6 -12.12 15.40 19.16
N PRO A 7 -11.71 14.12 19.16
CA PRO A 7 -11.47 13.37 20.39
C PRO A 7 -10.38 14.09 21.19
N THR A 8 -10.71 14.49 22.42
CA THR A 8 -9.85 15.31 23.27
C THR A 8 -8.66 14.48 23.79
N ALA A 9 -7.58 14.42 23.03
CA ALA A 9 -6.35 13.70 23.37
C ALA A 9 -5.41 14.46 24.33
N THR A 10 -5.91 15.38 25.17
CA THR A 10 -5.04 16.28 25.97
C THR A 10 -4.73 15.82 27.41
N SER A 11 -5.13 14.60 27.82
CA SER A 11 -4.70 14.04 29.11
C SER A 11 -3.68 12.91 28.89
N LEU A 12 -2.40 13.25 28.98
CA LEU A 12 -1.26 12.32 28.88
C LEU A 12 -1.07 11.40 30.10
N THR A 13 -2.00 11.37 31.05
CA THR A 13 -1.80 10.63 32.33
C THR A 13 -2.75 9.47 32.55
N GLU A 14 -3.88 9.40 31.85
CA GLU A 14 -4.77 8.23 31.84
C GLU A 14 -5.47 8.11 30.48
N ILE A 15 -4.81 7.47 29.51
CA ILE A 15 -5.46 7.13 28.24
C ILE A 15 -6.26 5.85 28.46
N ARG A 16 -7.48 5.98 29.01
CA ARG A 16 -8.51 4.95 28.87
C ARG A 16 -9.36 5.28 27.66
N PHE A 17 -8.95 4.76 26.51
CA PHE A 17 -9.73 4.62 25.28
C PHE A 17 -10.30 5.92 24.66
N ALA A 18 -9.99 6.17 23.38
CA ALA A 18 -10.74 7.13 22.59
C ALA A 18 -12.16 6.57 22.41
N GLN A 19 -13.11 7.02 23.23
CA GLN A 19 -14.48 6.52 23.16
C GLN A 19 -15.02 6.77 21.74
N PRO A 20 -15.50 5.73 21.02
CA PRO A 20 -16.10 5.87 19.69
C PRO A 20 -17.42 6.67 19.72
N TYR A 21 -17.85 7.07 20.91
CA TYR A 21 -19.06 7.80 21.17
C TYR A 21 -18.78 9.29 21.31
N ARG A 22 -19.57 10.09 20.60
CA ARG A 22 -19.55 11.55 20.69
C ARG A 22 -19.94 11.97 22.11
N LEU A 23 -19.36 13.05 22.64
CA LEU A 23 -19.68 13.57 23.98
C LEU A 23 -21.19 13.78 24.18
N SER A 24 -21.90 14.19 23.12
CA SER A 24 -23.37 14.35 23.12
C SER A 24 -24.16 13.06 23.37
N HIS A 25 -23.57 11.89 23.12
CA HIS A 25 -24.19 10.60 23.44
C HIS A 25 -24.04 10.20 24.91
N LEU A 26 -23.21 10.93 25.66
CA LEU A 26 -22.90 10.66 27.08
C LEU A 26 -23.40 11.78 28.01
N ASP A 27 -23.87 12.90 27.45
CA ASP A 27 -24.44 14.02 28.20
C ASP A 27 -25.95 13.83 28.36
N THR A 28 -26.36 13.25 29.50
CA THR A 28 -27.76 12.95 29.81
C THR A 28 -28.69 14.16 29.76
N LYS A 29 -28.17 15.40 29.90
CA LYS A 29 -28.98 16.62 29.87
C LYS A 29 -29.55 16.91 28.48
N ASP A 30 -28.77 16.71 27.42
CA ASP A 30 -29.25 16.93 26.04
C ASP A 30 -30.37 15.94 25.65
N TRP A 31 -30.40 14.76 26.28
CA TRP A 31 -31.45 13.76 26.07
C TRP A 31 -32.74 14.16 26.80
N VAL A 32 -32.60 14.66 28.03
CA VAL A 32 -33.74 15.19 28.80
C VAL A 32 -34.36 16.40 28.08
N ASP A 33 -33.54 17.28 27.51
CA ASP A 33 -33.99 18.44 26.73
C ASP A 33 -34.73 18.04 25.44
N ARG A 34 -34.49 16.82 24.95
CA ARG A 34 -35.20 16.21 23.80
C ARG A 34 -36.40 15.36 24.23
N ASN A 35 -36.89 15.56 25.45
CA ASN A 35 -38.08 14.91 26.02
C ASN A 35 -37.92 13.42 26.35
N TYR A 36 -36.69 12.91 26.49
CA TYR A 36 -36.45 11.57 27.03
C TYR A 36 -36.47 11.58 28.56
N THR A 37 -36.87 10.47 29.18
CA THR A 37 -36.87 10.37 30.65
C THR A 37 -35.44 10.33 31.18
N LEU A 38 -35.21 10.95 32.34
CA LEU A 38 -33.90 10.97 32.99
C LEU A 38 -33.40 9.55 33.27
N GLU A 39 -34.28 8.70 33.79
CA GLU A 39 -33.99 7.29 34.11
C GLU A 39 -33.54 6.51 32.87
N PHE A 40 -34.25 6.64 31.73
CA PHE A 40 -33.85 5.99 30.48
C PHE A 40 -32.50 6.53 29.97
N SER A 41 -32.26 7.83 30.11
CA SER A 41 -31.03 8.46 29.62
C SER A 41 -29.83 8.04 30.46
N GLU A 42 -30.00 7.93 31.78
CA GLU A 42 -28.99 7.41 32.71
C GLU A 42 -28.74 5.93 32.49
N ASP A 43 -29.79 5.10 32.37
CA ASP A 43 -29.67 3.67 32.10
C ASP A 43 -29.02 3.39 30.74
N TYR A 44 -29.37 4.16 29.71
CA TYR A 44 -28.74 4.06 28.40
C TYR A 44 -27.27 4.49 28.43
N THR A 45 -26.95 5.58 29.12
CA THR A 45 -25.57 6.06 29.28
C THR A 45 -24.73 5.07 30.10
N ASN A 46 -25.32 4.48 31.14
CA ASN A 46 -24.67 3.45 31.96
C ASN A 46 -24.51 2.15 31.19
N ALA A 47 -25.50 1.72 30.41
CA ALA A 47 -25.39 0.56 29.53
C ALA A 47 -24.30 0.76 28.48
N ILE A 48 -24.19 1.94 27.86
CA ILE A 48 -23.10 2.24 26.92
C ILE A 48 -21.73 2.22 27.61
N ARG A 49 -21.65 2.69 28.86
CA ARG A 49 -20.40 2.64 29.65
C ARG A 49 -20.04 1.21 30.08
N ASP A 50 -21.04 0.36 30.29
CA ASP A 50 -20.88 -1.06 30.65
C ASP A 50 -20.65 -1.96 29.42
N VAL A 51 -20.88 -1.40 28.22
CA VAL A 51 -20.49 -1.95 26.91
C VAL A 51 -18.98 -1.70 26.69
N ASP A 52 -18.19 -2.02 27.72
CA ASP A 52 -16.73 -2.19 27.68
C ASP A 52 -16.41 -3.70 27.66
N THR A 53 -17.17 -4.44 26.85
CA THR A 53 -16.94 -5.87 26.60
C THR A 53 -16.20 -6.02 25.28
N PHE A 54 -15.38 -7.07 25.19
CA PHE A 54 -14.50 -7.49 24.08
C PHE A 54 -15.15 -7.53 22.66
N ASN A 55 -16.44 -7.18 22.54
CA ASN A 55 -17.27 -7.26 21.34
C ASN A 55 -17.70 -5.89 20.78
N THR A 56 -17.21 -4.76 21.28
CA THR A 56 -17.81 -3.44 20.96
C THR A 56 -17.16 -2.73 19.77
N VAL A 57 -16.00 -3.23 19.37
CA VAL A 57 -15.52 -3.14 18.00
C VAL A 57 -15.47 -4.56 17.46
N ILE A 58 -16.58 -5.02 16.89
CA ILE A 58 -16.58 -6.29 16.14
C ILE A 58 -15.72 -6.04 14.90
N GLU A 59 -14.47 -6.48 14.93
CA GLU A 59 -13.76 -6.79 13.69
C GLU A 59 -14.72 -7.63 12.84
N LEU A 60 -14.89 -7.26 11.57
CA LEU A 60 -15.35 -8.24 10.60
C LEU A 60 -14.25 -9.31 10.56
N ARG A 61 -14.38 -10.33 11.41
CA ARG A 61 -13.53 -11.52 11.44
C ARG A 61 -13.85 -12.33 10.20
N ILE A 62 -13.35 -11.87 9.07
CA ILE A 62 -13.53 -12.52 7.78
C ILE A 62 -12.35 -13.49 7.66
N PRO A 63 -12.53 -14.80 7.91
CA PRO A 63 -11.53 -15.79 7.48
C PRO A 63 -11.29 -15.62 5.97
N GLU A 64 -10.13 -16.05 5.46
CA GLU A 64 -9.86 -15.94 4.03
C GLU A 64 -11.06 -16.48 3.22
N ALA A 65 -11.54 -15.70 2.26
CA ALA A 65 -12.79 -16.00 1.55
C ALA A 65 -12.79 -17.39 0.86
N SER A 66 -11.59 -17.93 0.60
CA SER A 66 -11.33 -19.30 0.13
C SER A 66 -11.75 -20.36 1.15
N GLU A 67 -11.39 -20.21 2.42
CA GLU A 67 -11.70 -21.15 3.50
C GLU A 67 -13.20 -21.11 3.85
N LEU A 68 -13.76 -19.91 3.94
CA LEU A 68 -15.18 -19.71 4.27
C LEU A 68 -16.09 -20.36 3.23
N ARG A 69 -15.79 -20.17 1.95
CA ARG A 69 -16.59 -20.74 0.87
C ARG A 69 -16.48 -22.27 0.84
N GLY A 70 -15.28 -22.81 1.08
CA GLY A 70 -15.07 -24.26 1.14
C GLY A 70 -15.91 -24.93 2.22
N GLU A 71 -15.97 -24.35 3.42
CA GLU A 71 -16.73 -24.93 4.54
C GLU A 71 -18.24 -24.74 4.40
N ILE A 72 -18.69 -23.59 3.87
CA ILE A 72 -20.10 -23.37 3.54
C ILE A 72 -20.56 -24.35 2.45
N ASP A 73 -19.77 -24.52 1.38
CA ASP A 73 -20.12 -25.40 0.28
C ASP A 73 -20.23 -26.86 0.77
N LYS A 74 -19.34 -27.32 1.65
CA LYS A 74 -19.34 -28.68 2.18
C LYS A 74 -20.63 -29.10 2.88
N HIS A 75 -21.20 -28.25 3.73
CA HIS A 75 -22.39 -28.60 4.53
C HIS A 75 -23.70 -28.16 3.88
N VAL A 76 -23.72 -26.96 3.31
CA VAL A 76 -24.95 -26.38 2.73
C VAL A 76 -25.24 -27.01 1.37
N VAL A 77 -24.23 -27.21 0.52
CA VAL A 77 -24.46 -27.81 -0.81
C VAL A 77 -24.80 -29.30 -0.67
N ASP A 78 -24.14 -30.05 0.22
CA ASP A 78 -24.46 -31.45 0.47
C ASP A 78 -25.90 -31.63 0.99
N TYR A 79 -26.35 -30.76 1.91
CA TYR A 79 -27.73 -30.74 2.36
C TYR A 79 -28.72 -30.46 1.21
N LEU A 80 -28.43 -29.46 0.37
CA LEU A 80 -29.28 -29.10 -0.77
C LEU A 80 -29.28 -30.18 -1.86
N MET A 81 -28.16 -30.87 -2.09
CA MET A 81 -28.08 -32.00 -3.02
C MET A 81 -28.89 -33.19 -2.53
N LYS A 82 -28.84 -33.53 -1.24
CA LYS A 82 -29.66 -34.59 -0.63
C LYS A 82 -31.15 -34.31 -0.77
N ILE A 83 -31.57 -33.05 -0.59
CA ILE A 83 -32.97 -32.65 -0.84
C ILE A 83 -33.34 -32.79 -2.31
N ARG A 84 -32.49 -32.31 -3.22
CA ARG A 84 -32.72 -32.40 -4.67
C ARG A 84 -32.88 -33.84 -5.13
N ASP A 85 -32.05 -34.74 -4.60
CA ASP A 85 -32.05 -36.16 -4.98
C ASP A 85 -33.14 -36.96 -4.24
N GLY A 86 -34.01 -36.30 -3.48
CA GLY A 86 -35.18 -36.90 -2.83
C GLY A 86 -34.88 -37.76 -1.60
N THR A 87 -33.63 -37.75 -1.12
CA THR A 87 -33.15 -38.57 0.01
C THR A 87 -33.00 -37.77 1.31
N GLY A 88 -33.06 -36.43 1.23
CA GLY A 88 -32.91 -35.52 2.35
C GLY A 88 -34.23 -35.08 2.99
N ASP A 89 -34.20 -34.85 4.31
CA ASP A 89 -35.32 -34.32 5.07
C ASP A 89 -35.30 -32.78 5.11
N ILE A 90 -36.43 -32.16 4.76
CA ILE A 90 -36.63 -30.70 4.74
C ILE A 90 -37.05 -30.20 6.14
N GLY A 91 -37.23 -31.10 7.10
CA GLY A 91 -37.63 -30.83 8.47
C GLY A 91 -36.74 -29.83 9.21
N LEU A 92 -37.36 -29.14 10.17
CA LEU A 92 -36.72 -28.14 11.04
C LEU A 92 -35.47 -28.71 11.75
N ALA A 93 -35.53 -29.98 12.15
CA ALA A 93 -34.42 -30.66 12.82
C ALA A 93 -33.18 -30.78 11.92
N SER A 94 -33.39 -31.15 10.65
CA SER A 94 -32.31 -31.30 9.67
C SER A 94 -31.63 -29.97 9.35
N ARG A 95 -32.41 -28.88 9.20
CA ARG A 95 -31.86 -27.51 9.04
C ARG A 95 -31.07 -27.04 10.25
N LYS A 96 -31.61 -27.27 11.46
CA LYS A 96 -30.94 -26.90 12.71
C LYS A 96 -29.59 -27.61 12.87
N ASN A 97 -29.50 -28.87 12.44
CA ASN A 97 -28.26 -29.62 12.47
C ASN A 97 -27.21 -29.02 11.52
N VAL A 98 -27.58 -28.67 10.29
CA VAL A 98 -26.67 -28.00 9.33
C VAL A 98 -26.16 -26.67 9.87
N THR A 99 -27.05 -25.84 10.42
CA THR A 99 -26.65 -24.56 11.03
C THR A 99 -25.73 -24.77 12.23
N LYS A 100 -25.95 -25.82 13.03
CA LYS A 100 -25.09 -26.16 14.16
C LYS A 100 -23.68 -26.54 13.70
N TYR A 101 -23.56 -27.44 12.71
CA TYR A 101 -22.25 -27.83 12.17
C TYR A 101 -21.50 -26.64 11.58
N LEU A 102 -22.19 -25.79 10.80
CA LEU A 102 -21.60 -24.57 10.27
C LEU A 102 -21.12 -23.63 11.38
N SER A 103 -21.91 -23.47 12.44
CA SER A 103 -21.53 -22.63 13.58
C SER A 103 -20.33 -23.20 14.32
N ASP A 104 -20.26 -24.52 14.51
CA ASP A 104 -19.17 -25.18 15.21
C ASP A 104 -17.85 -25.07 14.41
N ASP A 105 -17.90 -25.26 13.09
CA ASP A 105 -16.72 -25.12 12.21
C ASP A 105 -16.23 -23.67 12.13
N LEU A 106 -17.14 -22.70 12.02
CA LEU A 106 -16.78 -21.27 12.06
C LEU A 106 -16.14 -20.90 13.40
N ASN A 107 -16.69 -21.37 14.51
CA ASN A 107 -16.12 -21.14 15.83
C ASN A 107 -14.73 -21.78 15.97
N ALA A 108 -14.48 -22.92 15.34
CA ALA A 108 -13.17 -23.56 15.33
C ALA A 108 -12.14 -22.77 14.50
N ILE A 109 -12.54 -22.22 13.34
CA ILE A 109 -11.68 -21.34 12.53
C ILE A 109 -11.31 -20.08 13.31
N VAL A 110 -12.30 -19.46 13.98
CA VAL A 110 -12.07 -18.29 14.84
C VAL A 110 -11.11 -18.62 15.99
N ALA A 111 -11.31 -19.76 16.67
CA ALA A 111 -10.44 -20.17 17.76
C ALA A 111 -9.00 -20.45 17.31
N ASN A 112 -8.80 -21.00 16.10
CA ASN A 112 -7.47 -21.22 15.54
C ASN A 112 -6.79 -19.88 15.16
N TYR A 113 -7.55 -18.94 14.61
CA TYR A 113 -7.05 -17.59 14.32
C TYR A 113 -6.61 -16.87 15.60
N ASP A 114 -7.44 -16.91 16.64
CA ASP A 114 -7.16 -16.31 17.95
C ASP A 114 -5.99 -16.98 18.68
N ALA A 115 -5.66 -18.24 18.36
CA ALA A 115 -4.49 -18.94 18.91
C ALA A 115 -3.18 -18.56 18.22
N VAL A 116 -3.22 -18.10 16.96
CA VAL A 116 -2.04 -17.73 16.17
C VAL A 116 -1.70 -16.25 16.32
N ASN A 117 -2.72 -15.38 16.43
CA ASN A 117 -2.55 -13.94 16.56
C ASN A 117 -3.13 -13.45 17.90
N ASN A 118 -2.40 -12.59 18.62
CA ASN A 118 -2.91 -11.98 19.84
C ASN A 118 -4.00 -10.95 19.46
N PRO A 119 -5.28 -11.17 19.80
CA PRO A 119 -6.41 -10.38 19.27
C PRO A 119 -6.48 -8.95 19.80
N GLU A 120 -5.78 -8.64 20.89
CA GLU A 120 -5.83 -7.31 21.54
C GLU A 120 -4.96 -6.26 20.84
N ASP A 121 -3.88 -6.68 20.15
CA ASP A 121 -2.85 -5.74 19.73
C ASP A 121 -3.04 -5.22 18.29
N GLN A 122 -3.64 -5.98 17.38
CA GLN A 122 -3.67 -5.60 15.96
C GLN A 122 -4.70 -4.51 15.64
N LEU A 123 -5.91 -4.59 16.20
CA LEU A 123 -6.97 -3.64 15.86
C LEU A 123 -6.80 -2.29 16.54
N LEU A 124 -6.47 -2.30 17.83
CA LEU A 124 -6.23 -1.07 18.59
C LEU A 124 -5.09 -0.27 17.93
N TYR A 125 -4.04 -0.95 17.49
CA TYR A 125 -2.92 -0.39 16.74
C TYR A 125 -3.36 0.25 15.41
N GLN A 126 -4.07 -0.48 14.54
CA GLN A 126 -4.51 0.04 13.23
C GLN A 126 -5.53 1.19 13.39
N TYR A 127 -6.42 1.08 14.37
CA TYR A 127 -7.43 2.09 14.65
C TYR A 127 -6.81 3.37 15.22
N GLN A 128 -5.90 3.26 16.20
CA GLN A 128 -5.13 4.39 16.72
C GLN A 128 -4.30 5.08 15.62
N LYS A 129 -3.74 4.30 14.69
CA LYS A 129 -3.00 4.83 13.52
C LYS A 129 -3.91 5.60 12.57
N SER A 130 -5.13 5.11 12.32
CA SER A 130 -6.12 5.79 11.49
C SER A 130 -6.63 7.10 12.10
N LEU A 131 -6.66 7.17 13.44
CA LEU A 131 -7.07 8.34 14.21
C LEU A 131 -5.93 9.32 14.51
N GLY A 132 -4.68 8.98 14.18
CA GLY A 132 -3.52 9.82 14.47
C GLY A 132 -3.15 9.93 15.96
N VAL A 133 -3.67 9.03 16.81
CA VAL A 133 -3.42 9.00 18.28
C VAL A 133 -2.40 7.91 18.63
N PHE A 134 -1.85 7.25 17.63
CA PHE A 134 -0.89 6.17 17.80
C PHE A 134 0.43 6.69 18.37
N VAL A 135 0.85 6.12 19.50
CA VAL A 135 2.19 6.29 20.06
C VAL A 135 2.93 5.00 19.75
N ASP A 136 3.94 5.08 18.88
CA ASP A 136 4.79 3.93 18.55
C ASP A 136 5.29 3.28 19.84
N ASN A 137 4.99 2.00 20.04
CA ASN A 137 5.72 1.20 21.02
C ASN A 137 7.19 1.24 20.60
N ALA A 138 8.05 1.80 21.45
CA ALA A 138 9.47 2.06 21.15
C ALA A 138 10.26 0.82 20.65
N ASN A 139 9.68 -0.38 20.79
CA ASN A 139 10.28 -1.67 20.47
C ASN A 139 9.86 -2.25 19.10
N ASP A 140 8.84 -1.72 18.42
CA ASP A 140 8.34 -2.28 17.14
C ASP A 140 8.50 -1.30 15.97
N LYS A 141 9.70 -0.72 15.89
CA LYS A 141 10.10 0.07 14.73
C LYS A 141 10.33 -0.91 13.56
N ASN A 142 9.56 -0.77 12.48
CA ASN A 142 9.74 -1.51 11.22
C ASN A 142 11.02 -1.07 10.48
N LEU A 143 12.15 -1.14 11.17
CA LEU A 143 13.43 -0.69 10.65
C LEU A 143 13.90 -1.65 9.57
N ILE A 144 14.40 -1.08 8.49
CA ILE A 144 15.05 -1.87 7.46
C ILE A 144 16.30 -2.51 8.09
N GLY A 145 16.35 -3.85 8.12
CA GLY A 145 17.48 -4.58 8.65
C GLY A 145 18.80 -4.12 7.98
N PRO A 146 19.89 -3.96 8.74
CA PRO A 146 21.13 -3.38 8.22
C PRO A 146 21.69 -4.14 7.01
N GLU A 147 21.48 -5.45 6.96
CA GLU A 147 21.92 -6.31 5.85
C GLU A 147 21.27 -5.94 4.50
N MET A 148 19.97 -5.61 4.52
CA MET A 148 19.25 -5.18 3.31
C MET A 148 19.72 -3.80 2.84
N ARG A 149 20.01 -2.89 3.78
CA ARG A 149 20.53 -1.54 3.46
C ARG A 149 21.87 -1.61 2.74
N TYR A 150 22.83 -2.37 3.27
CA TYR A 150 24.15 -2.52 2.64
C TYR A 150 24.05 -3.16 1.26
N THR A 151 23.18 -4.15 1.09
CA THR A 151 22.94 -4.81 -0.19
C THR A 151 22.36 -3.82 -1.22
N GLY A 152 21.39 -3.01 -0.82
CA GLY A 152 20.80 -1.96 -1.67
C GLY A 152 21.85 -0.94 -2.13
N TRP A 153 22.70 -0.45 -1.22
CA TRP A 153 23.76 0.50 -1.56
C TRP A 153 24.83 -0.10 -2.47
N ALA A 154 25.21 -1.35 -2.26
CA ALA A 154 26.17 -2.04 -3.12
C ALA A 154 25.67 -2.15 -4.56
N ILE A 155 24.40 -2.54 -4.74
CA ILE A 155 23.77 -2.64 -6.06
C ILE A 155 23.67 -1.25 -6.71
N ALA A 156 23.24 -0.24 -5.96
CA ALA A 156 23.14 1.14 -6.47
C ALA A 156 24.52 1.67 -6.92
N ALA A 157 25.55 1.46 -6.11
CA ALA A 157 26.92 1.86 -6.44
C ALA A 157 27.43 1.16 -7.70
N LEU A 158 27.14 -0.13 -7.87
CA LEU A 158 27.51 -0.90 -9.06
C LEU A 158 26.83 -0.34 -10.31
N VAL A 159 25.53 -0.04 -10.25
CA VAL A 159 24.77 0.53 -11.38
C VAL A 159 25.31 1.91 -11.76
N VAL A 160 25.59 2.77 -10.78
CA VAL A 160 26.16 4.10 -11.04
C VAL A 160 27.56 3.99 -11.63
N ALA A 161 28.43 3.14 -11.08
CA ALA A 161 29.79 2.94 -11.56
C ALA A 161 29.82 2.39 -13.00
N THR A 162 29.00 1.38 -13.30
CA THR A 162 28.89 0.81 -14.65
C THR A 162 28.30 1.82 -15.63
N SER A 163 27.30 2.60 -15.22
CA SER A 163 26.71 3.66 -16.06
C SER A 163 27.72 4.75 -16.41
N ILE A 164 28.48 5.25 -15.43
CA ILE A 164 29.54 6.24 -15.65
C ILE A 164 30.64 5.66 -16.55
N GLY A 165 31.05 4.42 -16.30
CA GLY A 165 32.03 3.72 -17.13
C GLY A 165 31.61 3.64 -18.60
N PHE A 166 30.35 3.26 -18.87
CA PHE A 166 29.82 3.22 -20.23
C PHE A 166 29.65 4.61 -20.85
N ALA A 167 29.27 5.62 -20.07
CA ALA A 167 29.19 7.00 -20.56
C ALA A 167 30.57 7.54 -20.98
N VAL A 168 31.59 7.34 -20.16
CA VAL A 168 32.98 7.73 -20.46
C VAL A 168 33.51 6.96 -21.66
N TRP A 169 33.30 5.63 -21.71
CA TRP A 169 33.71 4.80 -22.84
C TRP A 169 33.04 5.25 -24.15
N THR A 170 31.75 5.61 -24.10
CA THR A 170 31.00 6.13 -25.25
C THR A 170 31.54 7.48 -25.70
N PHE A 171 31.95 8.34 -24.76
CA PHE A 171 32.52 9.64 -25.07
C PHE A 171 33.90 9.52 -25.74
N VAL A 172 34.78 8.67 -25.21
CA VAL A 172 36.12 8.43 -25.76
C VAL A 172 36.03 7.77 -27.13
N ASN A 173 35.21 6.72 -27.27
CA ASN A 173 35.07 5.97 -28.52
C ASN A 173 34.05 6.55 -29.50
N ARG A 174 33.66 7.82 -29.35
CA ARG A 174 32.66 8.50 -30.20
C ARG A 174 33.03 8.55 -31.69
N THR A 175 34.31 8.36 -32.02
CA THR A 175 34.83 8.32 -33.39
C THR A 175 34.67 6.96 -34.05
N ASN A 176 34.51 5.89 -33.26
CA ASN A 176 34.38 4.54 -33.77
C ASN A 176 33.07 4.37 -34.56
N ARG A 177 33.12 3.65 -35.69
CA ARG A 177 32.00 3.52 -36.64
C ARG A 177 30.74 2.96 -35.96
N VAL A 178 30.90 2.02 -35.05
CA VAL A 178 29.79 1.40 -34.31
C VAL A 178 29.08 2.42 -33.41
N VAL A 179 29.83 3.11 -32.54
CA VAL A 179 29.28 4.13 -31.62
C VAL A 179 28.65 5.28 -32.38
N ARG A 180 29.28 5.71 -33.48
CA ARG A 180 28.77 6.77 -34.35
C ARG A 180 27.46 6.37 -35.05
N ALA A 181 27.30 5.10 -35.43
CA ALA A 181 26.04 4.60 -36.00
C ALA A 181 24.91 4.60 -34.95
N SER A 182 25.22 4.23 -33.71
CA SER A 182 24.27 4.17 -32.60
C SER A 182 23.91 5.51 -31.98
N GLN A 183 24.51 6.62 -32.43
CA GLN A 183 24.28 7.99 -31.96
C GLN A 183 24.72 8.17 -30.49
N PRO A 184 25.94 8.68 -30.24
CA PRO A 184 26.52 8.73 -28.89
C PRO A 184 25.70 9.56 -27.90
N PHE A 185 24.93 10.54 -28.38
CA PHE A 185 24.07 11.38 -27.53
C PHE A 185 22.95 10.59 -26.84
N ILE A 186 22.25 9.72 -27.57
CA ILE A 186 21.16 8.90 -27.01
C ILE A 186 21.72 7.90 -26.00
N LEU A 187 22.88 7.30 -26.29
CA LEU A 187 23.57 6.39 -25.38
C LEU A 187 23.93 7.07 -24.05
N ILE A 188 24.47 8.29 -24.09
CA ILE A 188 24.79 9.05 -22.87
C ILE A 188 23.51 9.40 -22.08
N MET A 189 22.42 9.77 -22.76
CA MET A 189 21.14 10.02 -22.07
C MET A 189 20.60 8.78 -21.34
N VAL A 190 20.71 7.59 -21.92
CA VAL A 190 20.32 6.33 -21.27
C VAL A 190 21.19 6.02 -20.04
N CYS A 191 22.49 6.31 -20.10
CA CYS A 191 23.36 6.18 -18.93
C CYS A 191 22.94 7.16 -17.81
N ILE A 192 22.66 8.43 -18.17
CA ILE A 192 22.23 9.42 -17.19
C ILE A 192 20.90 9.02 -16.54
N SER A 193 19.92 8.56 -17.32
CA SER A 193 18.64 8.14 -16.76
C SER A 193 18.79 6.93 -15.83
N ALA A 194 19.63 5.95 -16.18
CA ALA A 194 19.92 4.81 -15.31
C ALA A 194 20.58 5.23 -13.98
N ALA A 195 21.49 6.19 -14.01
CA ALA A 195 22.12 6.72 -12.79
C ALA A 195 21.12 7.47 -11.89
N ILE A 196 20.23 8.27 -12.49
CA ILE A 196 19.16 8.97 -11.76
C ILE A 196 18.20 7.95 -11.13
N MET A 197 17.73 6.96 -11.89
CA MET A 197 16.84 5.92 -11.36
C MET A 197 17.49 5.13 -10.21
N SER A 198 18.77 4.79 -10.33
CA SER A 198 19.51 4.11 -9.27
C SER A 198 19.63 4.93 -7.98
N SER A 199 19.59 6.25 -8.06
CA SER A 199 19.65 7.14 -6.88
C SER A 199 18.40 6.99 -5.99
N THR A 200 17.28 6.53 -6.55
CA THR A 200 16.05 6.21 -5.81
C THR A 200 16.28 5.14 -4.74
N ILE A 201 17.15 4.16 -5.01
CA ILE A 201 17.48 3.09 -4.05
C ILE A 201 18.09 3.69 -2.78
N VAL A 202 18.91 4.74 -2.93
CA VAL A 202 19.53 5.43 -1.80
C VAL A 202 18.48 6.19 -0.98
N LEU A 203 17.55 6.89 -1.64
CA LEU A 203 16.47 7.63 -0.97
C LEU A 203 15.54 6.73 -0.17
N VAL A 204 15.17 5.57 -0.73
CA VAL A 204 14.31 4.58 -0.05
C VAL A 204 15.03 3.87 1.11
N SER A 205 16.37 3.85 1.10
CA SER A 205 17.16 3.24 2.17
C SER A 205 17.37 4.17 3.38
N VAL A 206 16.91 5.43 3.31
CA VAL A 206 16.93 6.36 4.44
C VAL A 206 15.83 5.96 5.43
N ASP A 207 16.18 5.86 6.71
CA ASP A 207 15.30 5.38 7.76
C ASP A 207 15.59 6.16 9.05
N ASP A 208 14.63 6.19 9.98
CA ASP A 208 14.65 7.00 11.22
C ASP A 208 15.62 6.46 12.28
N ASP A 209 16.33 5.38 11.96
CA ASP A 209 17.35 4.74 12.80
C ASP A 209 18.65 5.55 12.89
N TRP A 210 19.04 6.22 11.80
CA TRP A 210 20.32 6.93 11.70
C TRP A 210 20.20 8.35 11.14
N VAL A 211 19.00 8.75 10.70
CA VAL A 211 18.70 10.05 10.10
C VAL A 211 17.55 10.70 10.86
N SER A 212 17.54 12.04 10.94
CA SER A 212 16.44 12.79 11.56
C SER A 212 15.14 12.63 10.77
N VAL A 213 14.00 12.57 11.47
CA VAL A 213 12.65 12.44 10.89
C VAL A 213 12.41 13.43 9.74
N GLU A 214 12.84 14.70 9.88
CA GLU A 214 12.70 15.70 8.81
C GLU A 214 13.37 15.26 7.50
N MET A 215 14.59 14.73 7.57
CA MET A 215 15.30 14.27 6.37
C MET A 215 14.66 13.00 5.77
N CYS A 216 14.04 12.16 6.60
CA CYS A 216 13.28 11.00 6.15
C CYS A 216 12.04 11.45 5.35
N ASP A 217 11.30 12.45 5.84
CA ASP A 217 10.16 13.04 5.12
C ASP A 217 10.57 13.60 3.75
N TRP A 218 11.69 14.35 3.70
CA TRP A 218 12.22 14.87 2.44
C TRP A 218 12.65 13.76 1.47
N ALA A 219 13.28 12.69 1.97
CA ALA A 219 13.67 11.54 1.16
C ALA A 219 12.45 10.79 0.61
N CYS A 220 11.44 10.56 1.46
CA CYS A 220 10.18 9.92 1.08
C CYS A 220 9.46 10.72 -0.02
N MET A 221 9.33 12.04 0.16
CA MET A 221 8.66 12.91 -0.81
C MET A 221 9.43 13.04 -2.12
N SER A 222 10.76 13.01 -2.10
CA SER A 222 11.59 13.16 -3.31
C SER A 222 11.75 11.86 -4.12
N THR A 223 11.57 10.70 -3.50
CA THR A 223 11.63 9.37 -4.13
C THR A 223 10.83 9.27 -5.44
N PRO A 224 9.51 9.59 -5.48
CA PRO A 224 8.74 9.50 -6.71
C PRO A 224 9.21 10.49 -7.78
N TRP A 225 9.68 11.68 -7.39
CA TRP A 225 10.19 12.67 -8.34
C TRP A 225 11.45 12.20 -9.05
N VAL A 226 12.42 11.66 -8.30
CA VAL A 226 13.66 11.14 -8.86
C VAL A 226 13.41 9.92 -9.75
N TYR A 227 12.52 9.01 -9.31
CA TYR A 227 12.17 7.84 -10.10
C TYR A 227 11.46 8.21 -11.42
N CYS A 228 10.42 9.05 -11.35
CA CYS A 228 9.66 9.46 -12.52
C CYS A 228 10.52 10.23 -13.53
N THR A 229 11.39 11.14 -13.07
CA THR A 229 12.28 11.89 -13.96
C THR A 229 13.28 10.98 -14.68
N GLY A 230 13.89 10.02 -13.97
CA GLY A 230 14.76 9.02 -14.58
C GLY A 230 14.01 8.15 -15.60
N PHE A 231 12.81 7.67 -15.25
CA PHE A 231 11.98 6.86 -16.13
C PHE A 231 11.58 7.61 -17.42
N VAL A 232 11.11 8.86 -17.30
CA VAL A 232 10.73 9.69 -18.46
C VAL A 232 11.93 9.89 -19.37
N LEU A 233 13.10 10.24 -18.84
CA LEU A 233 14.31 10.43 -19.65
C LEU A 233 14.72 9.15 -20.40
N LEU A 234 14.61 7.98 -19.76
CA LEU A 234 14.90 6.69 -20.39
C LEU A 234 13.94 6.42 -21.56
N PHE A 235 12.63 6.57 -21.33
CA PHE A 235 11.61 6.34 -22.36
C PHE A 235 11.70 7.35 -23.50
N SER A 236 11.97 8.63 -23.21
CA SER A 236 12.20 9.65 -24.23
C SER A 236 13.39 9.30 -25.12
N ALA A 237 14.50 8.82 -24.55
CA ALA A 237 15.68 8.40 -25.31
C ALA A 237 15.41 7.19 -26.22
N LEU A 238 14.71 6.17 -25.69
CA LEU A 238 14.34 4.97 -26.44
C LEU A 238 13.34 5.28 -27.55
N PHE A 239 12.31 6.06 -27.25
CA PHE A 239 11.30 6.48 -28.22
C PHE A 239 11.94 7.24 -29.38
N SER A 240 12.85 8.17 -29.08
CA SER A 240 13.57 8.92 -30.10
C SER A 240 14.39 8.01 -31.04
N LYS A 241 15.04 6.98 -30.49
CA LYS A 241 15.78 5.99 -31.29
C LYS A 241 14.86 5.16 -32.18
N THR A 242 13.74 4.67 -31.62
CA THR A 242 12.76 3.86 -32.35
C THR A 242 12.10 4.67 -33.46
N TRP A 243 11.72 5.92 -33.19
CA TRP A 243 11.13 6.82 -34.18
C TRP A 243 12.06 7.07 -35.36
N ARG A 244 13.35 7.33 -35.08
CA ARG A 244 14.33 7.52 -36.14
C ARG A 244 14.51 6.26 -37.00
N ASN A 245 14.49 5.08 -36.38
CA ASN A 245 14.51 3.82 -37.13
C ASN A 245 13.26 3.66 -37.99
N LYS A 246 12.08 3.99 -37.46
CA LYS A 246 10.82 4.01 -38.22
C LYS A 246 10.91 4.94 -39.43
N GLN A 247 11.41 6.17 -39.27
CA GLN A 247 11.52 7.13 -40.38
C GLN A 247 12.46 6.65 -41.50
N ILE A 248 13.51 5.91 -41.16
CA ILE A 248 14.42 5.27 -42.12
C ILE A 248 13.71 4.12 -42.85
N LEU A 249 12.93 3.30 -42.13
CA LEU A 249 12.20 2.16 -42.68
C LEU A 249 10.99 2.57 -43.55
N ASP A 250 10.30 3.67 -43.20
CA ASP A 250 9.12 4.19 -43.90
C ASP A 250 9.47 4.94 -45.21
N ASN A 251 10.75 5.16 -45.51
CA ASN A 251 11.20 5.76 -46.78
C ASN A 251 12.14 4.81 -47.59
N PRO A 252 11.74 3.56 -47.88
CA PRO A 252 12.59 2.62 -48.60
C PRO A 252 12.79 3.03 -50.07
N ASP A 253 11.75 3.60 -50.69
CA ASP A 253 11.68 3.83 -52.14
C ASP A 253 12.58 4.96 -52.64
N LYS A 254 13.04 5.83 -51.74
CA LYS A 254 13.85 6.98 -52.14
C LYS A 254 15.31 6.61 -52.39
N PHE A 255 15.80 5.46 -51.91
CA PHE A 255 17.20 4.98 -51.99
C PHE A 255 18.29 6.06 -51.83
N THR A 256 17.93 7.17 -51.18
CA THR A 256 18.77 8.37 -51.03
C THR A 256 19.12 8.49 -49.58
N ARG A 257 20.37 8.87 -49.32
CA ARG A 257 20.89 9.02 -47.97
C ARG A 257 20.16 10.16 -47.25
N LEU A 258 19.17 9.82 -46.45
CA LEU A 258 18.50 10.75 -45.54
C LEU A 258 19.45 11.12 -44.40
N LYS A 259 19.97 12.35 -44.43
CA LYS A 259 20.67 12.96 -43.29
C LYS A 259 19.62 13.57 -42.35
N VAL A 260 19.20 12.82 -41.34
CA VAL A 260 18.34 13.37 -40.26
C VAL A 260 19.22 14.27 -39.37
N PRO A 261 19.00 15.59 -39.33
CA PRO A 261 19.79 16.51 -38.51
C PRO A 261 19.51 16.30 -37.02
N ARG A 262 20.50 16.62 -36.18
CA ARG A 262 20.40 16.49 -34.71
C ARG A 262 19.37 17.43 -34.07
N GLU A 263 18.89 18.41 -34.82
CA GLU A 263 17.95 19.43 -34.36
C GLU A 263 16.48 19.01 -34.52
N ASP A 264 16.20 17.97 -35.31
CA ASP A 264 14.84 17.45 -35.46
C ASP A 264 14.36 16.70 -34.21
N PHE A 265 15.28 16.36 -33.31
CA PHE A 265 15.01 15.72 -32.02
C PHE A 265 14.14 16.60 -31.10
N ALA A 266 14.47 17.88 -30.95
CA ALA A 266 13.70 18.80 -30.11
C ALA A 266 12.36 19.17 -30.76
N LYS A 267 12.35 19.31 -32.10
CA LYS A 267 11.13 19.61 -32.87
C LYS A 267 10.10 18.49 -32.82
N GLN A 268 10.52 17.25 -32.57
CA GLN A 268 9.63 16.10 -32.43
C GLN A 268 8.73 16.22 -31.19
N PHE A 269 9.26 16.68 -30.06
CA PHE A 269 8.48 16.83 -28.82
C PHE A 269 7.53 18.03 -28.85
N VAL A 270 7.80 19.03 -29.69
CA VAL A 270 6.94 20.21 -29.87
C VAL A 270 5.80 19.96 -30.87
N ARG A 271 5.92 18.94 -31.73
CA ARG A 271 4.92 18.58 -32.74
C ARG A 271 3.95 17.47 -32.31
N LEU A 272 4.18 16.86 -31.14
CA LEU A 272 3.21 16.01 -30.44
C LEU A 272 2.20 16.90 -29.71
#